data_AF-A0A1H9SYT6-F1
#
_entry.id   AF-A0A1H9SYT6-F1
#
_cell.length_a   1.000
_cell.length_b   1.000
_cell.length_c   1.000
_cell.angle_alpha   90.00
_cell.angle_beta   90.00
_cell.angle_gamma   90.00
#
_symmetry.space_group_name_H-M   'P 1'
#
loop_
_entity.id
_entity.type
_entity.pdbx_description
1 polymer ?
#
loop_
_entity_poly.entity_id
_entity_poly.type
_entity_poly.pdbx_seq_one_letter_code
_entity_poly.pdbx_strand_id
1 'polypeptide(L)'
;MVSQKILLVLALLGGAGFISLAVWSIYFGIKYKANSEEAKEIVTKARASAHYYMLYVCIFVWGMTIMIDQSILFTVSNLSIFILFIFGMQCAVELIASMYYVGLKKNATSKVIG
;
A
#
# COMPACT_ATOMS: atom_id res chain seq x y z
N MET A 1 1.55 -25.05 -13.22
CA MET A 1 0.27 -24.77 -12.50
C MET A 1 0.60 -24.05 -11.20
N VAL A 2 0.02 -22.87 -10.99
CA VAL A 2 0.11 -22.17 -9.71
C VAL A 2 -0.64 -22.97 -8.65
N SER A 3 -0.01 -23.25 -7.51
CA SER A 3 -0.66 -23.98 -6.42
C SER A 3 -1.77 -23.12 -5.80
N GLN A 4 -3.01 -23.62 -5.77
CA GLN A 4 -4.15 -22.94 -5.12
C GLN A 4 -3.85 -22.49 -3.69
N LYS A 5 -2.95 -23.20 -2.99
CA LYS A 5 -2.49 -22.85 -1.64
C LYS A 5 -1.80 -21.48 -1.60
N ILE A 6 -0.99 -21.15 -2.62
CA ILE A 6 -0.27 -19.86 -2.70
C ILE A 6 -1.24 -18.71 -2.96
N LEU A 7 -2.19 -18.90 -3.87
CA LEU A 7 -3.26 -17.92 -4.13
C LEU A 7 -4.10 -17.65 -2.88
N LEU A 8 -4.44 -18.70 -2.11
CA LEU A 8 -5.19 -18.57 -0.86
C LEU A 8 -4.41 -17.75 0.18
N VAL A 9 -3.11 -18.03 0.35
CA VAL A 9 -2.26 -17.29 1.31
C VAL A 9 -2.15 -15.82 0.90
N LEU A 10 -1.92 -15.53 -0.38
CA LEU A 10 -1.87 -14.15 -0.87
C LEU A 10 -3.19 -13.41 -0.73
N ALA A 11 -4.32 -14.09 -0.97
CA ALA A 11 -5.65 -13.53 -0.74
C ALA A 11 -5.90 -13.23 0.74
N LEU A 12 -5.47 -14.11 1.65
CA LEU A 12 -5.57 -13.88 3.09
C LEU A 12 -4.70 -12.71 3.55
N LEU A 13 -3.45 -12.61 3.07
CA LEU A 13 -2.54 -11.51 3.40
C LEU A 13 -3.04 -10.17 2.83
N GLY A 14 -3.48 -10.15 1.58
CA GLY A 14 -4.08 -8.97 0.96
C GLY A 14 -5.36 -8.53 1.67
N GLY A 15 -6.22 -9.49 2.03
CA GLY A 15 -7.43 -9.25 2.81
C GLY A 15 -7.15 -8.70 4.20
N ALA A 16 -6.20 -9.28 4.94
CA ALA A 16 -5.80 -8.80 6.26
C ALA A 16 -5.19 -7.38 6.18
N GLY A 17 -4.40 -7.09 5.15
CA GLY A 17 -3.87 -5.75 4.87
C GLY A 17 -4.97 -4.73 4.60
N PHE A 18 -5.96 -5.10 3.79
CA PHE A 18 -7.12 -4.25 3.50
C PHE A 18 -7.96 -3.97 4.76
N ILE A 19 -8.25 -4.99 5.57
CA ILE A 19 -8.98 -4.83 6.84
C ILE A 19 -8.23 -3.89 7.78
N SER A 20 -6.92 -4.08 7.91
CA SER A 20 -6.07 -3.21 8.76
C SER A 20 -6.13 -1.76 8.31
N LEU A 21 -6.06 -1.52 6.99
CA LEU A 21 -6.18 -0.18 6.41
C LEU A 21 -7.58 0.43 6.60
N ALA A 22 -8.63 -0.37 6.48
CA ALA A 22 -10.00 0.07 6.72
C ALA A 22 -10.22 0.47 8.18
N VAL A 23 -9.78 -0.36 9.13
CA VAL A 23 -9.84 -0.06 10.57
C VAL A 23 -9.06 1.21 10.90
N TRP A 24 -7.85 1.36 10.35
CA TRP A 24 -7.04 2.55 10.53
C TRP A 24 -7.70 3.81 9.96
N SER A 25 -8.30 3.72 8.76
CA SER A 25 -8.99 4.85 8.12
C SER A 25 -10.22 5.29 8.92
N ILE A 26 -10.97 4.35 9.51
CA ILE A 26 -12.10 4.64 10.40
C ILE A 26 -11.62 5.33 11.68
N TYR A 27 -10.60 4.77 12.35
CA TYR A 27 -10.01 5.38 13.55
C TYR A 27 -9.49 6.80 13.28
N PHE A 28 -8.78 6.98 12.17
CA PHE A 28 -8.25 8.28 11.75
C PHE A 28 -9.38 9.28 11.48
N GLY A 29 -10.44 8.85 10.77
CA GLY A 29 -11.61 9.68 10.47
C GLY A 29 -12.35 10.16 11.72
N ILE A 30 -12.48 9.29 12.74
CA ILE A 30 -13.08 9.64 14.04
C ILE A 30 -12.18 10.61 14.81
N LYS A 31 -10.87 10.34 14.87
CA LYS A 31 -9.92 11.10 15.69
C LYS A 31 -9.62 12.50 15.15
N TYR A 32 -9.48 12.64 13.84
CA TYR A 32 -9.04 13.89 13.22
C TYR A 32 -10.18 14.70 12.59
N LYS A 33 -11.45 14.27 12.77
CA LYS A 33 -12.63 14.73 12.04
C LYS A 33 -12.35 14.73 10.54
N ALA A 34 -12.82 13.70 9.83
CA ALA A 34 -12.56 13.44 8.40
C ALA A 34 -12.65 14.64 7.41
N ASN A 35 -13.19 15.80 7.83
CA ASN A 35 -13.29 17.03 7.06
C ASN A 35 -12.24 18.12 7.36
N SER A 36 -11.27 17.90 8.27
CA SER A 36 -10.15 18.83 8.40
C SER A 36 -9.25 18.75 7.15
N GLU A 37 -8.83 19.89 6.61
CA GLU A 37 -7.88 19.94 5.48
C GLU A 37 -6.61 19.14 5.77
N GLU A 38 -6.20 19.12 7.04
CA GLU A 38 -5.04 18.36 7.51
C GLU A 38 -5.20 16.84 7.37
N ALA A 39 -6.39 16.30 7.66
CA ALA A 39 -6.66 14.87 7.48
C ALA A 39 -6.64 14.49 6.00
N LYS A 40 -7.20 15.36 5.13
CA LYS A 40 -7.18 15.16 3.68
C LYS A 40 -5.76 15.19 3.13
N GLU A 41 -4.92 16.10 3.59
CA GLU A 41 -3.52 16.22 3.17
C GLU A 41 -2.71 14.96 3.52
N ILE A 42 -2.86 14.45 4.75
CA ILE A 42 -2.17 13.24 5.22
C ILE A 42 -2.58 12.02 4.39
N VAL A 43 -3.89 11.82 4.19
CA VAL A 43 -4.40 10.69 3.40
C VAL A 43 -3.95 10.80 1.94
N THR A 44 -3.97 12.01 1.38
CA THR A 44 -3.53 12.25 -0.01
C THR A 44 -2.04 11.96 -0.18
N LYS A 45 -1.20 12.42 0.76
CA LYS A 45 0.24 12.12 0.75
C LYS A 45 0.53 10.62 0.93
N ALA A 46 -0.20 9.96 1.83
CA ALA A 46 -0.06 8.51 2.03
C ALA A 46 -0.44 7.72 0.77
N ARG A 47 -1.56 8.08 0.12
CA ARG A 47 -2.00 7.47 -1.14
C ARG A 47 -1.05 7.73 -2.29
N ALA A 48 -0.52 8.96 -2.39
CA ALA A 48 0.47 9.30 -3.40
C ALA A 48 1.74 8.46 -3.22
N SER A 49 2.26 8.34 -1.99
CA SER A 49 3.43 7.50 -1.70
C SER A 49 3.18 6.02 -2.06
N ALA A 50 1.99 5.49 -1.76
CA ALA A 50 1.62 4.13 -2.14
C ALA A 50 1.55 3.95 -3.67
N HIS A 51 1.03 4.94 -4.41
CA HIS A 51 1.00 4.92 -5.88
C HIS A 51 2.39 5.01 -6.51
N TYR A 52 3.26 5.90 -6.01
CA TYR A 52 4.64 5.99 -6.49
C TYR A 52 5.39 4.67 -6.27
N TYR A 53 5.24 4.06 -5.09
CA TYR A 53 5.83 2.76 -4.80
C TYR A 53 5.31 1.68 -5.77
N MET A 54 4.00 1.64 -6.04
CA MET A 54 3.41 0.73 -7.01
C MET A 54 4.02 0.92 -8.41
N LEU A 55 4.21 2.17 -8.83
CA LEU A 55 4.82 2.51 -10.12
C LEU A 55 6.27 2.01 -10.20
N TYR A 56 7.07 2.18 -9.13
CA TYR A 56 8.43 1.66 -9.05
C TYR A 56 8.48 0.12 -9.08
N VAL A 57 7.56 -0.55 -8.37
CA VAL A 57 7.47 -2.03 -8.40
C VAL A 57 7.10 -2.51 -9.80
N CYS A 58 6.15 -1.84 -10.46
CA CYS A 58 5.79 -2.15 -11.85
C CYS A 58 6.99 -1.96 -12.77
N ILE A 59 7.69 -0.82 -12.73
CA ILE A 59 8.88 -0.56 -13.56
C ILE A 59 9.98 -1.57 -13.28
N PHE A 60 10.23 -1.91 -12.01
CA PHE A 60 11.28 -2.84 -11.63
C PHE A 60 10.98 -4.25 -12.13
N VAL A 61 9.75 -4.75 -11.92
CA VAL A 61 9.38 -6.08 -12.40
C VAL A 61 9.32 -6.13 -13.92
N TRP A 62 8.86 -5.06 -14.58
CA TRP A 62 8.87 -4.97 -16.03
C TRP A 62 10.30 -4.89 -16.62
N GLY A 63 11.20 -4.18 -15.94
CA GLY A 63 12.62 -4.16 -16.28
C GLY A 63 13.27 -5.53 -16.12
N MET A 64 12.95 -6.25 -15.04
CA MET A 64 13.44 -7.61 -14.78
C MET A 64 12.90 -8.61 -15.82
N THR A 65 11.65 -8.48 -16.29
CA THR A 65 11.11 -9.32 -17.39
C THR A 65 11.81 -9.13 -18.72
N ILE A 66 12.40 -7.96 -18.97
CA ILE A 66 13.10 -7.71 -20.22
C ILE A 66 14.49 -8.36 -20.18
N MET A 67 15.09 -8.49 -18.99
CA MET A 67 16.41 -9.12 -18.80
C MET A 67 16.34 -10.64 -18.58
N ILE A 68 15.22 -11.14 -18.06
CA ILE A 68 14.98 -12.56 -17.79
C ILE A 68 13.85 -13.01 -18.73
N ASP A 69 14.24 -13.77 -19.75
CA ASP A 69 13.41 -14.43 -20.77
C ASP A 69 11.86 -14.34 -20.56
N GLN A 70 11.16 -13.73 -21.52
CA GLN A 70 9.80 -13.18 -21.38
C GLN A 70 8.69 -14.22 -21.10
N SER A 71 9.02 -15.51 -21.15
CA SER A 71 8.07 -16.62 -21.07
C SER A 71 7.52 -16.86 -19.65
N ILE A 72 8.19 -16.39 -18.59
CA ILE A 72 7.84 -16.75 -17.20
C ILE A 72 6.79 -15.83 -16.57
N LEU A 73 6.67 -14.57 -17.03
CA LEU A 73 5.88 -13.55 -16.32
C LEU A 73 4.52 -13.22 -16.98
N PHE A 74 4.31 -13.58 -18.25
CA PHE A 74 3.09 -13.26 -19.00
C PHE A 74 2.03 -14.38 -19.03
N THR A 75 2.09 -15.36 -18.14
CA THR A 75 0.99 -16.33 -18.01
C THR A 75 -0.12 -15.74 -17.13
N VAL A 76 -1.39 -15.87 -17.55
CA VAL A 76 -2.58 -15.33 -16.83
C VAL A 76 -2.61 -15.71 -15.35
N SER A 77 -2.16 -16.93 -14.99
CA SER A 77 -2.05 -17.36 -13.59
C SER A 77 -0.99 -16.61 -12.77
N ASN A 78 0.14 -16.23 -13.39
CA ASN A 78 1.19 -15.47 -12.71
C ASN A 78 0.78 -14.00 -12.56
N LEU A 79 0.01 -13.47 -13.51
CA LEU A 79 -0.57 -12.14 -13.42
C LEU A 79 -1.51 -12.00 -12.22
N SER A 80 -2.37 -12.99 -11.95
CA SER A 80 -3.28 -12.96 -10.79
C SER A 80 -2.53 -12.93 -9.45
N ILE A 81 -1.46 -13.73 -9.31
CA ILE A 81 -0.58 -13.68 -8.13
C ILE A 81 0.03 -12.29 -7.99
N PHE A 82 0.54 -11.75 -9.09
CA PHE A 82 1.23 -10.47 -9.12
C PHE A 82 0.32 -9.31 -8.69
N ILE A 83 -0.93 -9.31 -9.17
CA ILE A 83 -1.95 -8.32 -8.77
C ILE A 83 -2.27 -8.43 -7.27
N LEU A 84 -2.52 -9.64 -6.76
CA LEU A 84 -2.81 -9.85 -5.33
C LEU A 84 -1.64 -9.42 -4.43
N PHE A 85 -0.42 -9.71 -4.87
CA PHE A 85 0.80 -9.34 -4.16
C PHE A 85 1.01 -7.82 -4.14
N ILE A 86 0.86 -7.15 -5.29
CA ILE A 86 0.92 -5.68 -5.36
C ILE A 86 -0.15 -5.05 -4.48
N PHE A 87 -1.38 -5.54 -4.55
CA PHE A 87 -2.49 -5.02 -3.76
C PHE A 87 -2.19 -5.09 -2.26
N GLY A 88 -1.73 -6.24 -1.77
CA GLY A 88 -1.36 -6.41 -0.37
C GLY A 88 -0.23 -5.46 0.07
N MET A 89 0.82 -5.30 -0.75
CA MET A 89 1.89 -4.35 -0.46
C MET A 89 1.42 -2.90 -0.49
N GLN A 90 0.53 -2.54 -1.43
CA GLN A 90 -0.03 -1.19 -1.51
C GLN A 90 -0.78 -0.83 -0.24
N CYS A 91 -1.61 -1.74 0.29
CA CYS A 91 -2.29 -1.54 1.56
C CYS A 91 -1.30 -1.36 2.73
N ALA A 92 -0.22 -2.15 2.78
CA ALA A 92 0.79 -2.02 3.82
C ALA A 92 1.55 -0.68 3.75
N VAL A 93 1.96 -0.25 2.56
CA VAL A 93 2.67 1.02 2.35
C VAL A 93 1.77 2.21 2.68
N GLU A 94 0.50 2.20 2.28
CA GLU A 94 -0.45 3.28 2.61
C GLU A 94 -0.69 3.36 4.13
N LEU A 95 -0.78 2.22 4.82
CA LEU A 95 -0.89 2.15 6.27
C LEU A 95 0.35 2.73 6.96
N ILE A 96 1.56 2.30 6.58
CA ILE A 96 2.82 2.79 7.16
C ILE A 96 3.01 4.29 6.87
N ALA A 97 2.77 4.71 5.63
CA ALA A 97 2.89 6.12 5.23
C ALA A 97 1.91 7.00 6.00
N SER A 98 0.66 6.57 6.15
CA SER A 98 -0.33 7.33 6.93
C SER A 98 0.08 7.46 8.39
N MET A 99 0.60 6.39 9.03
CA MET A 99 1.16 6.46 10.39
C MET A 99 2.36 7.41 10.48
N TYR A 100 3.27 7.36 9.50
CA TYR A 100 4.45 8.21 9.43
C TYR A 100 4.11 9.70 9.32
N TYR A 101 3.21 10.08 8.41
CA TYR A 101 2.78 11.48 8.24
C TYR A 101 2.01 12.01 9.46
N VAL A 102 1.25 11.17 10.14
CA VAL A 102 0.64 11.52 11.44
C VAL A 102 1.70 11.78 12.50
N GLY A 103 2.74 10.93 12.58
CA GLY A 103 3.86 11.09 13.51
C GLY A 103 4.68 12.35 13.25
N LEU A 104 4.99 12.66 11.98
CA LEU A 104 5.70 13.87 11.59
C LEU A 104 4.94 15.14 11.99
N LYS A 105 3.62 15.21 11.76
CA LYS A 105 2.82 16.36 12.19
C LYS A 105 2.81 16.49 13.72
N LYS A 106 2.64 15.38 14.45
CA LYS A 106 2.67 15.39 15.94
C LYS A 106 3.99 15.95 16.49
N ASN A 107 5.12 15.59 15.88
CA ASN A 107 6.43 16.09 16.26
C ASN A 107 6.67 17.54 15.82
N ALA A 108 6.13 17.96 14.68
CA ALA A 108 6.22 19.34 14.21
C ALA A 108 5.44 20.29 15.13
N THR A 109 4.22 19.94 15.56
CA THR A 109 3.41 20.75 16.48
C THR A 109 4.08 20.89 17.86
N SER A 110 4.78 19.84 18.32
CA SER A 110 5.51 19.87 19.60
C SER A 110 6.72 20.82 19.60
N LYS A 111 7.32 21.10 18.44
CA LYS A 111 8.47 22.01 18.32
C LYS A 111 8.10 23.49 18.18
N VAL A 112 6.82 23.81 17.92
CA VAL A 112 6.35 25.19 17.75
C VAL A 112 5.88 25.81 19.07
N ILE A 113 5.64 24.97 20.10
CA ILE A 113 5.12 25.40 21.41
C ILE A 113 6.22 25.39 22.50
N GLY A 114 7.42 24.90 22.20
CA GLY A 114 8.58 24.92 23.11
C GLY A 114 9.60 25.96 22.68
#